data_AF-A0A0A8ZWD1-F1
#
_entry.id   AF-A0A0A8ZWD1-F1
#
_cell.length_a   1.000
_cell.length_b   1.000
_cell.length_c   1.000
_cell.angle_alpha   90.00
_cell.angle_beta   90.00
_cell.angle_gamma   90.00
#
_symmetry.space_group_name_H-M   'P 1'
#
loop_
_entity.id
_entity.type
_entity.pdbx_description
1 polymer ?
#
loop_
_entity_poly.entity_id
_entity_poly.type
_entity_poly.pdbx_seq_one_letter_code
_entity_poly.pdbx_strand_id
1 'polypeptide(L)'
;MNTAKPMSLDKMASTLIQDGNVLEFADPRLNGEYSTEAFDLSLKLALSCTGHKKQRPSMEQVVSRLEKALEISMRDDEKHNGISIAVSLA
;
A
#
# COMPACT_ATOMS: atom_id res chain seq x y z
N MET A 1 32.06 -13.46 7.04
CA MET A 1 30.69 -12.97 7.24
C MET A 1 29.87 -13.43 6.06
N ASN A 2 28.86 -14.25 6.27
CA ASN A 2 28.08 -14.86 5.19
C ASN A 2 27.19 -13.76 4.60
N THR A 3 27.63 -13.10 3.54
CA THR A 3 26.83 -12.11 2.82
C THR A 3 25.81 -12.84 1.96
N ALA A 4 24.80 -13.41 2.60
CA ALA A 4 23.64 -13.95 1.89
C ALA A 4 23.03 -12.81 1.07
N LYS A 5 22.82 -13.05 -0.23
CA LYS A 5 22.17 -12.10 -1.12
C LYS A 5 20.85 -11.65 -0.49
N PRO A 6 20.59 -10.33 -0.34
CA PRO A 6 19.33 -9.87 0.21
C PRO A 6 18.17 -10.35 -0.67
N MET A 7 17.05 -10.67 -0.03
CA MET A 7 15.84 -11.07 -0.77
C MET A 7 15.38 -9.92 -1.67
N SER A 8 14.78 -10.27 -2.81
CA SER A 8 14.24 -9.25 -3.73
C SER A 8 12.96 -8.65 -3.16
N LEU A 9 12.65 -7.40 -3.57
CA LEU A 9 11.51 -6.64 -3.05
C LEU A 9 10.16 -7.33 -3.34
N ASP A 10 10.02 -7.96 -4.51
CA ASP A 10 8.83 -8.73 -4.87
C ASP A 10 8.60 -9.92 -3.93
N LYS A 11 9.68 -10.61 -3.53
CA LYS A 11 9.59 -11.73 -2.58
C LYS A 11 9.25 -11.26 -1.17
N MET A 12 9.86 -10.15 -0.75
CA MET A 12 9.58 -9.54 0.56
C MET A 12 8.11 -9.11 0.65
N ALA A 13 7.63 -8.33 -0.31
CA ALA A 13 6.24 -7.88 -0.38
C ALA A 13 5.27 -9.07 -0.45
N SER A 14 5.58 -10.10 -1.23
CA SER A 14 4.73 -11.30 -1.34
C SER A 14 4.63 -12.05 0.00
N THR A 15 5.73 -12.15 0.75
CA THR A 15 5.75 -12.81 2.07
C THR A 15 4.92 -12.02 3.08
N LEU A 16 5.13 -10.70 3.15
CA LEU A 16 4.41 -9.83 4.08
C LEU A 16 2.90 -9.80 3.82
N ILE A 17 2.46 -9.87 2.56
CA ILE A 17 1.04 -9.97 2.23
C ILE A 17 0.44 -11.31 2.65
N GLN A 18 1.18 -12.43 2.49
CA GLN A 18 0.73 -13.74 2.94
C GLN A 18 0.59 -13.80 4.47
N ASP A 19 1.50 -13.13 5.18
CA ASP A 19 1.51 -13.07 6.64
C ASP A 19 0.52 -12.04 7.22
N GLY A 20 -0.13 -11.23 6.38
CA GLY A 20 -1.02 -10.14 6.80
C GLY A 20 -0.30 -8.91 7.36
N ASN A 21 1.02 -8.84 7.23
CA ASN A 21 1.89 -7.79 7.76
C ASN A 21 2.26 -6.74 6.71
N VAL A 22 1.29 -6.34 5.89
CA VAL A 22 1.52 -5.50 4.70
C VAL A 22 2.19 -4.16 5.02
N LEU A 23 1.88 -3.59 6.18
CA LEU A 23 2.40 -2.29 6.64
C LEU A 23 3.91 -2.28 6.90
N GLU A 24 4.52 -3.44 7.18
CA GLU A 24 5.97 -3.57 7.37
C GLU A 24 6.75 -3.28 6.09
N PHE A 25 6.08 -3.25 4.93
CA PHE A 25 6.70 -2.91 3.65
C PHE A 25 6.71 -1.40 3.37
N ALA A 26 5.97 -0.59 4.14
CA ALA A 26 5.89 0.84 3.90
C ALA A 26 7.24 1.53 4.11
N ASP A 27 7.53 2.55 3.29
CA ASP A 27 8.73 3.37 3.50
C ASP A 27 8.61 4.06 4.88
N PRO A 28 9.56 3.85 5.82
CA PRO A 28 9.52 4.47 7.13
C PRO A 28 9.46 6.00 7.09
N ARG A 29 9.92 6.62 5.99
CA ARG A 29 9.87 8.06 5.77
C ARG A 29 8.46 8.60 5.58
N LEU A 30 7.49 7.75 5.27
CA LEU A 30 6.08 8.12 5.21
C LEU A 30 5.48 8.30 6.61
N ASN A 31 6.13 7.82 7.67
CA ASN A 31 5.73 8.04 9.06
C ASN A 31 4.25 7.69 9.38
N GLY A 32 3.66 6.73 8.65
CA GLY A 32 2.25 6.38 8.79
C GLY A 32 1.26 7.42 8.23
N GLU A 33 1.73 8.48 7.57
CA GLU A 33 0.93 9.53 6.94
C GLU A 33 0.39 9.05 5.58
N TYR A 34 -0.38 7.96 5.61
CA TYR A 34 -1.04 7.38 4.46
C TYR A 34 -2.21 6.51 4.90
N SER A 35 -3.21 6.36 4.03
CA SER A 35 -4.27 5.38 4.25
C SER A 35 -3.69 3.96 4.18
N THR A 36 -3.80 3.21 5.28
CA THR A 36 -3.43 1.78 5.34
C THR A 36 -4.18 0.95 4.30
N GLU A 37 -5.46 1.25 4.08
CA GLU A 37 -6.29 0.55 3.09
C GLU A 37 -5.85 0.88 1.65
N ALA A 38 -5.59 2.16 1.36
CA ALA A 38 -5.08 2.56 0.05
C ALA A 38 -3.68 1.98 -0.23
N PHE A 39 -2.82 1.91 0.79
CA PHE A 39 -1.50 1.31 0.69
C PHE A 39 -1.57 -0.20 0.41
N ASP A 40 -2.39 -0.94 1.14
CA ASP A 40 -2.59 -2.38 0.92
C ASP A 40 -3.07 -2.67 -0.51
N LEU A 41 -4.06 -1.91 -0.99
CA LEU A 41 -4.56 -2.03 -2.36
C LEU A 41 -3.46 -1.75 -3.38
N SER A 42 -2.68 -0.68 -3.15
CA SER A 42 -1.59 -0.26 -4.04
C SER A 42 -0.46 -1.28 -4.09
N LEU A 43 -0.05 -1.85 -2.96
CA LEU A 43 1.02 -2.84 -2.92
C LEU A 43 0.61 -4.15 -3.60
N LYS A 44 -0.62 -4.63 -3.37
CA LYS A 44 -1.18 -5.80 -4.06
C LYS A 44 -1.24 -5.59 -5.57
N LEU A 45 -1.63 -4.38 -6.01
CA LEU A 45 -1.61 -4.03 -7.42
C LEU A 45 -0.18 -4.05 -7.97
N ALA A 46 0.78 -3.42 -7.29
CA ALA A 46 2.17 -3.38 -7.72
C ALA A 46 2.77 -4.78 -7.93
N LEU A 47 2.51 -5.71 -7.01
CA LEU A 47 2.94 -7.12 -7.16
C LEU A 47 2.31 -7.80 -8.38
N SER A 48 1.02 -7.57 -8.64
CA SER A 48 0.39 -8.11 -9.85
C SER A 48 1.05 -7.58 -11.13
N CYS A 49 1.48 -6.31 -11.14
CA CYS A 49 2.18 -5.69 -12.26
C CYS A 49 3.61 -6.21 -12.46
N THR A 50 4.32 -6.60 -11.40
CA THR A 50 5.69 -7.13 -11.48
C THR A 50 5.75 -8.64 -11.67
N GLY A 51 4.64 -9.34 -11.43
CA GLY A 51 4.50 -10.78 -11.59
C GLY A 51 4.62 -11.30 -13.04
N HIS A 52 4.34 -12.59 -13.21
CA HIS A 52 4.42 -13.25 -14.51
C HIS A 52 3.47 -12.61 -15.53
N LYS A 53 3.84 -12.58 -16.81
CA LYS A 53 3.08 -11.90 -17.89
C LYS A 53 1.58 -12.22 -17.91
N LYS A 54 1.19 -13.46 -17.55
CA LYS A 54 -0.23 -13.90 -17.51
C LYS A 54 -1.02 -13.33 -16.32
N GLN A 55 -0.33 -12.91 -15.25
CA GLN A 55 -0.92 -12.34 -14.03
C GLN A 55 -0.96 -10.81 -14.08
N ARG A 56 -0.23 -10.19 -15.01
CA ARG A 56 -0.17 -8.73 -15.13
C ARG A 56 -1.54 -8.18 -15.57
N PRO A 57 -2.11 -7.22 -14.82
CA PRO A 57 -3.33 -6.54 -15.23
C PRO A 57 -3.11 -5.72 -16.51
N SER A 58 -4.21 -5.41 -17.21
CA SER A 58 -4.19 -4.40 -18.28
C SER A 58 -3.94 -3.01 -17.69
N MET A 59 -3.44 -2.07 -18.49
CA MET A 59 -3.26 -0.69 -18.03
C MET A 59 -4.57 -0.03 -17.61
N GLU A 60 -5.69 -0.38 -18.24
CA GLU A 60 -7.03 0.04 -17.83
C GLU A 60 -7.36 -0.43 -16.40
N GLN A 61 -7.11 -1.72 -16.10
CA GLN A 61 -7.30 -2.26 -14.76
C GLN A 61 -6.35 -1.63 -13.73
N VAL A 62 -5.11 -1.29 -14.13
CA VAL A 62 -4.16 -0.58 -13.27
C VAL A 62 -4.69 0.79 -12.90
N VAL A 63 -5.10 1.59 -13.89
CA VAL A 63 -5.64 2.93 -13.67
C VAL A 63 -6.89 2.88 -12.78
N SER A 64 -7.85 2.03 -13.11
CA SER A 64 -9.09 1.90 -12.32
C SER A 64 -8.83 1.56 -10.84
N ARG A 65 -7.84 0.69 -10.56
CA ARG A 65 -7.48 0.34 -9.18
C ARG A 65 -6.73 1.46 -8.46
N LEU A 66 -5.88 2.21 -9.16
CA LEU A 66 -5.20 3.39 -8.60
C LEU A 66 -6.19 4.53 -8.30
N GLU A 67 -7.19 4.74 -9.15
CA GLU A 67 -8.28 5.69 -8.89
C GLU A 67 -9.05 5.31 -7.61
N LYS A 68 -9.33 4.02 -7.43
CA LYS A 68 -9.92 3.52 -6.18
C LYS A 68 -9.02 3.75 -4.96
N ALA A 69 -7.72 3.49 -5.08
CA ALA A 69 -6.77 3.77 -4.00
C ALA A 69 -6.76 5.26 -3.63
N LEU A 70 -6.79 6.14 -4.63
CA LEU A 70 -6.86 7.58 -4.44
C LEU A 70 -8.14 8.00 -3.71
N GLU A 71 -9.29 7.48 -4.15
CA GLU A 71 -10.58 7.74 -3.49
C GLU A 71 -10.59 7.30 -2.02
N ILE A 72 -9.96 6.16 -1.71
CA ILE A 72 -9.79 5.69 -0.32
C ILE A 72 -8.89 6.65 0.47
N SER A 73 -7.74 7.03 -0.09
CA SER A 73 -6.81 7.96 0.57
C SER A 73 -7.49 9.27 0.96
N MET A 74 -8.22 9.89 0.02
CA MET A 74 -8.91 11.16 0.28
C MET A 74 -9.98 11.04 1.36
N ARG A 75 -10.69 9.92 1.45
CA ARG A 75 -11.69 9.68 2.50
C ARG A 75 -11.06 9.55 3.88
N ASP A 76 -9.86 8.99 3.98
CA ASP A 76 -9.16 8.88 5.24
C ASP A 76 -8.58 10.22 5.71
N ASP A 77 -8.14 11.08 4.78
CA ASP A 77 -7.73 12.46 5.10
C ASP A 77 -8.90 13.26 5.72
N GLU A 78 -10.10 13.15 5.15
CA GLU A 78 -11.32 13.80 5.68
C GLU A 78 -11.67 13.33 7.10
N LYS A 79 -11.48 12.04 7.42
CA LYS A 79 -11.71 11.51 8.78
C LYS A 79 -10.72 12.08 9.79
N HIS A 80 -9.44 12.19 9.43
CA HIS A 80 -8.43 12.79 10.30
C HIS A 80 -8.73 14.28 10.55
N ASN A 81 -9.21 15.00 9.53
CA ASN A 81 -9.62 16.40 9.67
C ASN A 81 -10.88 16.56 10.54
N GLY A 82 -11.88 15.69 10.37
CA GLY A 82 -13.11 15.69 11.17
C GLY A 82 -12.89 15.35 12.65
N ILE A 83 -11.98 14.40 12.95
CA ILE A 83 -11.58 14.08 14.33
C ILE A 83 -10.82 15.25 14.97
N SER A 84 -9.92 15.91 14.22
CA SER A 84 -9.16 17.07 14.71
C SER A 84 -10.07 18.25 15.12
N ILE A 85 -11.14 18.50 14.35
CA ILE A 85 -12.17 19.51 14.70
C ILE A 85 -12.91 19.12 15.99
N ALA A 86 -13.34 17.86 16.13
CA ALA A 86 -14.07 17.39 17.31
C ALA A 86 -13.22 17.39 18.59
N VAL A 87 -11.93 17.07 18.50
CA VAL A 87 -10.98 17.08 19.63
C VAL A 87 -10.61 18.50 20.06
N SER A 88 -10.64 19.48 19.15
CA SER A 88 -10.35 20.89 19.45
C SER A 88 -11.52 21.63 20.16
N LEU A 89 -12.70 21.01 20.23
CA LEU A 89 -13.92 21.57 20.82
C LEU A 89 -14.27 20.97 22.21
N ALA A 90 -13.42 20.08 22.73
CA ALA A 90 -13.53 19.48 24.06
C ALA A 90 -12.43 20.02 24.99
#